data_AF-A0A5M3X7B6-F1
#
_entry.id   AF-A0A5M3X7B6-F1
#
_cell.length_a   1.000
_cell.length_b   1.000
_cell.length_c   1.000
_cell.angle_alpha   90.00
_cell.angle_beta   90.00
_cell.angle_gamma   90.00
#
_symmetry.space_group_name_H-M   'P 1'
#
loop_
_entity.id
_entity.type
_entity.pdbx_description
1 polymer ?
#
loop_
_entity_poly.entity_id
_entity_poly.type
_entity_poly.pdbx_seq_one_letter_code
_entity_poly.pdbx_strand_id
1 'polypeptide(L)'
;MAAVVVALVAGVTVTNSLSSAVTGPNIRPLSADQVRQELAIPITVSPSPTPKSTPTPTLPTQAPRELRVFATTGGTTVAACVSGQASLLSWTPAQGYHVDDVDPGPDNHAKVKFEADNAEVEVEVHCEAGHPISREKID
;
A
#
# COMPACT_ATOMS: atom_id res chain seq x y z
N MET A 1 -22.02 60.31 16.55
CA MET A 1 -20.59 59.97 16.43
C MET A 1 -20.24 58.99 17.55
N ALA A 2 -19.88 57.75 17.22
CA ALA A 2 -19.27 56.82 18.16
C ALA A 2 -18.35 55.91 17.32
N ALA A 3 -17.04 56.03 17.54
CA ALA A 3 -16.02 55.33 16.78
C ALA A 3 -15.84 53.92 17.35
N VAL A 4 -15.93 52.90 16.50
CA VAL A 4 -15.60 51.51 16.86
C VAL A 4 -14.18 51.24 16.39
N VAL A 5 -13.26 51.02 17.33
CA VAL A 5 -11.88 50.61 17.04
C VAL A 5 -11.79 49.11 17.28
N VAL A 6 -11.71 48.33 16.20
CA VAL A 6 -11.49 46.88 16.28
C VAL A 6 -9.98 46.64 16.16
N ALA A 7 -9.35 46.21 17.25
CA ALA A 7 -7.95 45.78 17.24
C ALA A 7 -7.88 44.29 16.90
N LEU A 8 -7.39 43.95 15.70
CA LEU A 8 -7.08 42.58 15.31
C LEU A 8 -5.66 42.25 15.77
N VAL A 9 -5.54 41.58 16.92
CA VAL A 9 -4.26 41.03 17.38
C VAL A 9 -4.10 39.64 16.77
N ALA A 10 -3.28 39.52 15.72
CA ALA A 10 -2.88 38.25 15.18
C ALA A 10 -1.83 37.60 16.10
N GLY A 11 -2.24 36.61 16.89
CA GLY A 11 -1.32 35.78 17.67
C GLY A 11 -0.74 34.67 16.79
N VAL A 12 0.55 34.73 16.45
CA VAL A 12 1.25 33.61 15.80
C VAL A 12 1.86 32.75 16.90
N THR A 13 1.23 31.63 17.22
CA THR A 13 1.81 30.61 18.09
C THR A 13 2.59 29.61 17.22
N VAL A 14 3.92 29.70 17.25
CA VAL A 14 4.77 28.61 16.73
C VAL A 14 4.79 27.51 17.78
N THR A 15 3.89 26.53 17.64
CA THR A 15 3.97 25.30 18.44
C THR A 15 5.06 24.42 17.83
N ASN A 16 6.20 24.35 18.52
CA ASN A 16 7.29 23.44 18.17
C ASN A 16 6.86 22.00 18.51
N SER A 17 6.18 21.33 17.59
CA SER A 17 5.78 19.94 17.75
C SER A 17 7.00 19.03 17.63
N LEU A 18 7.21 18.23 18.67
CA LEU A 18 8.25 17.23 18.82
C LEU A 18 8.28 16.28 17.60
N SER A 19 9.27 16.42 16.72
CA SER A 19 9.66 15.39 15.75
C SER A 19 11.02 14.80 16.15
N SER A 20 11.11 14.32 17.38
CA SER A 20 12.34 13.77 17.95
C SER A 20 12.41 12.25 17.73
N ALA A 21 12.46 11.81 16.47
CA ALA A 21 12.89 10.45 16.14
C ALA A 21 13.54 10.30 14.75
N VAL A 22 13.71 11.40 13.99
CA VAL A 22 14.32 11.38 12.63
C VAL A 22 15.48 12.39 12.50
N THR A 23 15.97 12.96 13.60
CA THR A 23 17.13 13.87 13.57
C THR A 23 18.00 13.64 14.80
N GLY A 24 18.85 12.62 14.76
CA GLY A 24 20.09 12.67 15.54
C GLY A 24 20.96 13.83 15.04
N PRO A 25 21.84 14.42 15.88
CA PRO A 25 22.63 15.62 15.55
C PRO A 25 23.71 15.41 14.45
N ASN A 26 23.57 14.39 13.60
CA ASN A 26 24.54 14.07 12.56
C ASN A 26 23.92 13.31 11.38
N ILE A 27 22.82 13.79 10.81
CA ILE A 27 22.49 13.42 9.41
C ILE A 27 23.29 14.36 8.52
N ARG A 28 24.59 14.07 8.36
CA ARG A 28 25.40 14.67 7.30
C ARG A 28 25.12 13.88 6.02
N PRO A 29 24.55 14.49 4.97
CA PRO A 29 24.48 13.83 3.67
C PRO A 29 25.91 13.47 3.24
N LEU A 30 26.10 12.23 2.78
CA LEU A 30 27.40 11.77 2.28
C LEU A 30 27.84 12.69 1.14
N SER A 31 29.09 13.16 1.18
CA SER A 31 29.64 13.94 0.08
C SER A 31 29.84 13.05 -1.16
N ALA A 32 29.87 13.64 -2.35
CA ALA A 32 30.07 12.89 -3.59
C ALA A 32 31.37 12.06 -3.58
N ASP A 33 32.41 12.55 -2.91
CA ASP A 33 33.68 11.82 -2.75
C ASP A 33 33.54 10.63 -1.80
N GLN A 34 32.77 10.75 -0.72
CA GLN A 34 32.47 9.63 0.17
C GLN A 34 31.67 8.53 -0.53
N VAL A 35 30.68 8.90 -1.36
CA VAL A 35 29.92 7.93 -2.16
C VAL A 35 30.83 7.18 -3.14
N ARG A 36 31.73 7.88 -3.83
CA ARG A 36 32.69 7.25 -4.76
C ARG A 36 33.68 6.35 -4.04
N GLN A 37 34.11 6.75 -2.84
CA GLN A 37 35.03 5.95 -2.03
C GLN A 37 34.37 4.66 -1.56
N GLU A 38 33.09 4.71 -1.19
CA GLU A 38 32.33 3.51 -0.80
C GLU A 38 32.03 2.60 -1.99
N LEU A 39 31.72 3.16 -3.16
CA LEU A 39 31.59 2.39 -4.39
C LEU A 39 32.91 1.80 -4.88
N ALA A 40 34.04 2.40 -4.51
CA ALA A 40 35.36 1.94 -4.91
C ALA A 40 35.94 0.86 -3.98
N ILE A 41 35.24 0.48 -2.90
CA ILE A 41 35.68 -0.63 -2.05
C ILE A 41 35.66 -1.92 -2.88
N PRO A 42 36.82 -2.55 -3.14
CA PRO A 42 36.86 -3.82 -3.83
C PRO A 42 36.29 -4.91 -2.92
N ILE A 43 35.29 -5.63 -3.40
CA ILE A 43 34.86 -6.89 -2.80
C ILE A 43 36.05 -7.86 -2.79
N THR A 44 36.73 -7.93 -1.65
CA THR A 44 37.81 -8.89 -1.43
C THR A 44 37.16 -10.24 -1.19
N VAL A 45 37.24 -11.14 -2.16
CA VAL A 45 36.83 -12.53 -1.97
C VAL A 45 37.88 -13.18 -1.08
N SER A 46 37.58 -13.28 0.22
CA SER A 46 38.36 -14.07 1.15
C SER A 46 38.27 -15.55 0.77
N PRO A 47 39.36 -16.34 0.73
CA PRO A 47 39.27 -17.77 0.49
C PRO A 47 38.46 -18.42 1.63
N SER A 48 37.31 -18.97 1.24
CA SER A 48 36.33 -19.56 2.14
C SER A 48 36.88 -20.85 2.77
N PRO A 49 36.82 -21.04 4.10
CA PRO A 49 36.97 -22.36 4.70
C PRO A 49 35.80 -23.25 4.27
N THR A 50 36.10 -24.50 3.92
CA THR A 50 35.17 -25.51 3.40
C THR A 50 33.81 -25.51 4.13
N PRO A 51 32.68 -25.30 3.43
CA PRO A 51 31.38 -25.12 4.07
C PRO A 51 30.86 -26.44 4.67
N LYS A 52 30.61 -26.43 5.98
CA LYS A 52 29.75 -27.39 6.67
C LYS A 52 28.31 -27.07 6.25
N SER A 53 27.57 -28.05 5.73
CA SER A 53 26.22 -27.85 5.17
C SER A 53 25.25 -27.25 6.20
N THR A 54 24.96 -25.96 6.07
CA THR A 54 23.81 -25.31 6.71
C THR A 54 22.56 -25.68 5.92
N PRO A 55 21.43 -26.06 6.56
CA PRO A 55 20.19 -26.29 5.83
C PRO A 55 19.75 -25.00 5.15
N THR A 56 19.50 -25.08 3.85
CA THR A 56 18.94 -23.99 3.05
C THR A 56 17.57 -23.61 3.61
N PRO A 57 17.25 -22.32 3.80
CA PRO A 57 15.90 -21.91 4.12
C PRO A 57 14.99 -22.29 2.95
N THR A 58 14.07 -23.23 3.20
CA THR A 58 13.02 -23.56 2.25
C THR A 58 12.09 -22.35 2.14
N LEU A 59 12.12 -21.64 1.00
CA LEU A 59 11.07 -20.69 0.68
C LEU A 59 9.73 -21.44 0.70
N PRO A 60 8.69 -20.94 1.39
CA PRO A 60 7.38 -21.57 1.30
C PRO A 60 6.96 -21.53 -0.18
N THR A 61 6.70 -22.70 -0.75
CA THR A 61 6.10 -22.84 -2.08
C THR A 61 4.71 -22.22 -2.00
N GLN A 62 4.59 -20.93 -2.34
CA GLN A 62 3.29 -20.30 -2.56
C GLN A 62 2.66 -21.01 -3.75
N ALA A 63 1.45 -21.53 -3.56
CA ALA A 63 0.67 -22.06 -4.66
C ALA A 63 0.55 -20.99 -5.77
N PRO A 64 0.52 -21.38 -7.06
CA PRO A 64 0.27 -20.43 -8.13
C PRO A 64 -1.01 -19.64 -7.82
N ARG A 65 -0.89 -18.31 -7.70
CA ARG A 65 -2.02 -17.42 -7.54
C ARG A 65 -2.29 -16.75 -8.88
N GLU A 66 -3.49 -16.92 -9.42
CA GLU A 66 -3.90 -16.14 -10.56
C GLU A 66 -4.44 -14.80 -10.07
N LEU A 67 -3.93 -13.71 -10.66
CA LEU A 67 -4.27 -12.34 -10.31
C LEU A 67 -5.06 -11.71 -11.45
N ARG A 68 -6.12 -10.97 -11.12
CA ARG A 68 -6.83 -10.12 -12.08
C ARG A 68 -7.13 -8.75 -11.51
N VAL A 69 -7.22 -7.78 -12.42
CA VAL A 69 -7.65 -6.42 -12.14
C VAL A 69 -9.02 -6.22 -12.76
N PHE A 70 -9.96 -5.73 -11.97
CA PHE A 70 -11.29 -5.32 -12.38
C PHE A 70 -11.38 -3.80 -12.27
N ALA A 71 -11.80 -3.14 -13.34
CA ALA A 71 -12.01 -1.70 -13.38
C ALA A 71 -13.50 -1.44 -13.60
N THR A 72 -14.09 -0.63 -12.73
CA THR A 72 -15.50 -0.24 -12.75
C THR A 72 -15.61 1.28 -12.70
N THR A 73 -16.83 1.81 -12.78
CA THR A 73 -17.06 3.24 -12.61
C THR A 73 -16.71 3.71 -11.18
N GLY A 74 -16.87 2.83 -10.18
CA GLY A 74 -16.61 3.14 -8.78
C GLY A 74 -15.14 3.04 -8.36
N GLY A 75 -14.30 2.32 -9.12
CA GLY A 75 -12.88 2.17 -8.79
C GLY A 75 -12.19 1.02 -9.51
N THR A 76 -11.01 0.66 -9.01
CA THR A 76 -10.27 -0.53 -9.44
C THR A 76 -10.08 -1.50 -8.29
N THR A 77 -10.13 -2.80 -8.58
CA THR A 77 -9.97 -3.88 -7.61
C THR A 77 -9.01 -4.92 -8.16
N VAL A 78 -8.02 -5.33 -7.37
CA VAL A 78 -7.12 -6.44 -7.68
C VAL A 78 -7.53 -7.64 -6.84
N ALA A 79 -7.79 -8.77 -7.48
CA ALA A 79 -8.20 -9.99 -6.80
C ALA A 79 -7.37 -11.19 -7.22
N ALA A 80 -7.37 -12.21 -6.37
CA ALA A 80 -6.71 -13.48 -6.63
C ALA A 80 -7.57 -14.66 -6.18
N CYS A 81 -7.30 -15.81 -6.79
CA CYS A 81 -7.84 -17.10 -6.39
C CYS A 81 -6.73 -17.99 -5.86
N VAL A 82 -6.89 -18.49 -4.63
CA VAL A 82 -5.96 -19.45 -4.01
C VAL A 82 -6.79 -20.60 -3.46
N SER A 83 -6.51 -21.82 -3.93
CA SER A 83 -7.24 -23.02 -3.52
C SER A 83 -8.77 -22.91 -3.69
N GLY A 84 -9.22 -22.17 -4.72
CA GLY A 84 -10.63 -21.95 -5.02
C GLY A 84 -11.32 -20.87 -4.17
N GLN A 85 -10.61 -20.20 -3.27
CA GLN A 85 -11.13 -19.08 -2.48
C GLN A 85 -10.70 -17.75 -3.10
N ALA A 86 -11.63 -16.81 -3.16
CA ALA A 86 -11.42 -15.47 -3.69
C ALA A 86 -10.83 -14.56 -2.61
N SER A 87 -9.90 -13.70 -2.97
CA SER A 87 -9.36 -12.67 -2.09
C SER A 87 -9.17 -11.36 -2.83
N LEU A 88 -9.54 -10.24 -2.21
CA LEU A 88 -9.16 -8.91 -2.67
C LEU A 88 -7.78 -8.56 -2.12
N LEU A 89 -6.86 -8.19 -3.00
CA LEU A 89 -5.49 -7.83 -2.63
C LEU A 89 -5.32 -6.32 -2.48
N SER A 90 -6.05 -5.55 -3.28
CA SER A 90 -6.11 -4.10 -3.19
C SER A 90 -7.35 -3.58 -3.91
N TRP A 91 -7.75 -2.36 -3.54
CA TRP A 91 -8.79 -1.61 -4.24
C TRP A 91 -8.49 -0.12 -4.14
N THR A 92 -8.92 0.65 -5.14
CA THR A 92 -8.73 2.10 -5.17
C THR A 92 -10.02 2.74 -5.71
N PRO A 93 -10.71 3.56 -4.92
CA PRO A 93 -11.92 4.24 -5.39
C PRO A 93 -11.59 5.23 -6.51
N ALA A 94 -12.51 5.36 -7.46
CA ALA A 94 -12.47 6.40 -8.47
C ALA A 94 -12.73 7.78 -7.84
N GLN A 95 -12.44 8.86 -8.58
CA GLN A 95 -12.70 10.20 -8.09
C GLN A 95 -14.20 10.40 -7.80
N GLY A 96 -14.50 10.96 -6.62
CA GLY A 96 -15.88 11.18 -6.19
C GLY A 96 -16.55 9.96 -5.55
N TYR A 97 -15.88 8.80 -5.55
CA TYR A 97 -16.29 7.62 -4.81
C TYR A 97 -15.43 7.46 -3.54
N HIS A 98 -16.00 6.78 -2.55
CA HIS A 98 -15.31 6.28 -1.38
C HIS A 98 -15.64 4.79 -1.18
N VAL A 99 -14.88 4.11 -0.33
CA VAL A 99 -15.16 2.72 0.02
C VAL A 99 -16.16 2.72 1.17
N ASP A 100 -17.29 2.01 1.00
CA ASP A 100 -18.32 1.87 2.04
C ASP A 100 -18.14 0.56 2.82
N ASP A 101 -18.11 -0.58 2.13
CA ASP A 101 -18.02 -1.92 2.74
C ASP A 101 -17.04 -2.83 1.99
N VAL A 102 -16.36 -3.73 2.73
CA VAL A 102 -15.37 -4.65 2.17
C VAL A 102 -15.38 -6.01 2.88
N ASP A 103 -15.52 -7.06 2.08
CA ASP A 103 -15.25 -8.45 2.47
C ASP A 103 -14.02 -8.96 1.68
N PRO A 104 -12.79 -8.80 2.18
CA PRO A 104 -11.59 -9.06 1.39
C PRO A 104 -11.27 -10.54 1.16
N GLY A 105 -12.00 -11.48 1.78
CA GLY A 105 -11.68 -12.90 1.78
C GLY A 105 -10.40 -13.25 2.58
N PRO A 106 -9.87 -14.48 2.46
CA PRO A 106 -10.29 -15.54 1.55
C PRO A 106 -11.64 -16.17 1.94
N ASP A 107 -12.56 -16.27 0.98
CA ASP A 107 -13.84 -17.00 1.13
C ASP A 107 -14.33 -17.48 -0.26
N ASN A 108 -15.54 -18.05 -0.35
CA ASN A 108 -16.22 -18.39 -1.60
C ASN A 108 -16.50 -17.19 -2.51
N HIS A 109 -16.46 -15.97 -1.94
CA HIS A 109 -16.52 -14.69 -2.64
C HIS A 109 -15.73 -13.64 -1.88
N ALA A 110 -15.38 -12.56 -2.55
CA ALA A 110 -14.79 -11.39 -1.92
C ALA A 110 -15.42 -10.13 -2.54
N LYS A 111 -15.68 -9.10 -1.74
CA LYS A 111 -16.54 -7.97 -2.13
C LYS A 111 -15.90 -6.65 -1.75
N VAL A 112 -16.07 -5.64 -2.60
CA VAL A 112 -15.84 -4.23 -2.25
C VAL A 112 -16.96 -3.39 -2.82
N LYS A 113 -17.47 -2.46 -2.02
CA LYS A 113 -18.48 -1.49 -2.41
C LYS A 113 -17.87 -0.10 -2.48
N PHE A 114 -18.06 0.56 -3.62
CA PHE A 114 -17.72 1.95 -3.86
C PHE A 114 -18.98 2.80 -3.87
N GLU A 115 -19.02 3.88 -3.11
CA GLU A 115 -20.19 4.75 -2.97
C GLU A 115 -19.86 6.21 -3.31
N ALA A 116 -20.79 6.87 -3.97
CA ALA A 116 -20.82 8.30 -4.24
C ALA A 116 -22.20 8.85 -3.86
N ASP A 117 -22.36 10.18 -3.85
CA ASP A 117 -23.59 10.84 -3.35
C ASP A 117 -24.91 10.31 -3.96
N ASN A 118 -24.88 9.82 -5.20
CA ASN A 118 -26.07 9.33 -5.92
C ASN A 118 -25.79 8.04 -6.72
N ALA A 119 -24.77 7.27 -6.35
CA ALA A 119 -24.41 6.05 -7.06
C ALA A 119 -23.67 5.08 -6.16
N GLU A 120 -23.98 3.79 -6.30
CA GLU A 120 -23.27 2.70 -5.63
C GLU A 120 -22.77 1.70 -6.67
N VAL A 121 -21.54 1.21 -6.49
CA VAL A 121 -20.94 0.17 -7.33
C VAL A 121 -20.36 -0.92 -6.44
N GLU A 122 -20.99 -2.08 -6.44
CA GLU A 122 -20.55 -3.27 -5.73
C GLU A 122 -19.82 -4.21 -6.68
N VAL A 123 -18.61 -4.61 -6.31
CA VAL A 123 -17.78 -5.57 -7.04
C VAL A 123 -17.65 -6.84 -6.20
N GLU A 124 -18.32 -7.91 -6.64
CA GLU A 124 -18.24 -9.24 -6.03
C GLU A 124 -17.35 -10.15 -6.90
N VAL A 125 -16.35 -10.79 -6.30
CA VAL A 125 -15.39 -11.66 -6.98
C VAL A 125 -15.57 -13.10 -6.54
N HIS A 126 -15.63 -14.03 -7.49
CA HIS A 126 -15.61 -15.47 -7.26
C HIS A 126 -14.45 -16.14 -8.00
N CYS A 127 -14.20 -17.40 -7.67
CA CYS A 127 -13.25 -18.23 -8.39
C CYS A 127 -13.95 -19.23 -9.32
N GLU A 128 -13.66 -19.14 -10.62
CA GLU A 128 -14.07 -20.14 -11.61
C GLU A 128 -12.84 -20.80 -12.22
N ALA A 129 -12.73 -22.12 -12.07
CA ALA A 129 -11.55 -22.88 -12.53
C ALA A 129 -10.20 -22.29 -12.06
N GLY A 130 -10.16 -21.69 -10.86
CA GLY A 130 -8.96 -21.04 -10.31
C GLY A 130 -8.70 -19.61 -10.81
N HIS A 131 -9.57 -19.06 -11.65
CA HIS A 131 -9.46 -17.71 -12.20
C HIS A 131 -10.44 -16.77 -11.48
N PRO A 132 -10.03 -15.57 -11.04
CA PRO A 132 -10.96 -14.60 -10.48
C PRO A 132 -11.94 -14.09 -11.53
N ILE A 133 -13.23 -14.13 -11.25
CA ILE A 133 -14.30 -13.51 -12.07
C ILE A 133 -15.07 -12.51 -11.22
N SER A 134 -15.51 -11.40 -11.80
CA SER A 134 -16.27 -10.37 -11.09
C SER A 134 -17.72 -10.28 -11.57
N ARG A 135 -18.63 -9.98 -10.65
CA ARG A 135 -19.94 -9.42 -10.93
C ARG A 135 -19.97 -7.98 -10.42
N GLU A 136 -20.51 -7.09 -11.24
CA GLU A 136 -20.71 -5.68 -10.90
C GLU A 136 -22.20 -5.42 -10.75
N LYS A 137 -22.60 -4.79 -9.63
CA LYS A 137 -23.96 -4.31 -9.39
C LYS A 137 -23.89 -2.80 -9.18
N ILE A 138 -24.76 -2.06 -9.87
CA ILE A 138 -24.83 -0.60 -9.82
C ILE A 138 -26.23 -0.20 -9.39
N ASP A 139 -26.33 0.64 -8.35
CA ASP A 139 -27.60 1.20 -7.83
C ASP A 139 -27.63 2.73 -7.93
#